data_AF-A0A3D3NQS4-F1
#
_entry.id   AF-A0A3D3NQS4-F1
#
_cell.length_a   1.000
_cell.length_b   1.000
_cell.length_c   1.000
_cell.angle_alpha   90.00
_cell.angle_beta   90.00
_cell.angle_gamma   90.00
#
_symmetry.space_group_name_H-M   'P 1'
#
loop_
_entity.id
_entity.type
_entity.pdbx_description
1 polymer ?
#
loop_
_entity_poly.entity_id
_entity_poly.type
_entity_poly.pdbx_seq_one_letter_code
_entity_poly.pdbx_strand_id
1 'polypeptide(L)' 'MPAPASPSFPDFRADFPILGQQVHGHPLIYFDNAATSQKPRQVIEALTRYYERDNANVHRGL' A
#
# COMPACT_ATOMS: atom_id res chain seq x y z
N MET A 1 -10.79 -22.50 -30.23
CA MET A 1 -9.60 -22.14 -29.44
C MET A 1 -10.01 -22.10 -27.97
N PRO A 2 -9.38 -22.85 -27.05
CA PRO A 2 -9.65 -22.69 -25.62
C PRO A 2 -9.10 -21.35 -25.15
N ALA A 3 -9.79 -20.69 -24.21
CA ALA A 3 -9.32 -19.45 -23.60
C ALA A 3 -8.06 -19.72 -22.76
N PRO A 4 -7.07 -18.81 -22.73
CA PRO A 4 -5.89 -18.97 -21.89
C PRO A 4 -6.31 -19.05 -20.42
N ALA A 5 -5.66 -19.93 -19.66
CA ALA A 5 -5.87 -20.02 -18.21
C ALA A 5 -5.52 -18.67 -17.56
N SER A 6 -6.42 -18.16 -16.71
CA SER A 6 -6.17 -16.92 -15.97
C SER A 6 -4.96 -17.11 -15.04
N PRO A 7 -4.01 -16.16 -15.00
CA PRO A 7 -2.91 -16.24 -14.06
C PRO A 7 -3.43 -16.21 -12.61
N SER A 8 -2.97 -17.16 -11.80
CA SER A 8 -3.21 -17.16 -10.35
C SER A 8 -2.13 -16.32 -9.66
N PHE A 9 -2.50 -15.15 -9.17
CA PHE A 9 -1.60 -14.31 -8.36
C PHE A 9 -1.83 -14.56 -6.86
N PRO A 10 -0.79 -14.43 -6.02
CA PRO A 10 -0.96 -14.31 -4.58
C PRO A 10 -1.90 -13.15 -4.23
N ASP A 11 -2.64 -13.25 -3.12
CA ASP A 11 -3.51 -12.16 -2.67
C ASP A 11 -2.68 -11.02 -2.04
N PHE A 12 -2.34 -10.03 -2.85
CA PHE A 12 -1.65 -8.83 -2.40
C PHE A 12 -2.58 -7.78 -1.79
N ARG A 13 -3.92 -7.92 -1.87
CA ARG A 13 -4.83 -6.89 -1.35
C ARG A 13 -4.73 -6.75 0.16
N ALA A 14 -4.37 -7.83 0.87
CA ALA A 14 -4.18 -7.83 2.33
C ALA A 14 -3.05 -6.91 2.81
N ASP A 15 -2.08 -6.61 1.95
CA ASP A 15 -0.99 -5.68 2.26
C ASP A 15 -1.42 -4.21 2.18
N PHE A 16 -2.50 -3.90 1.46
CA PHE A 16 -3.01 -2.53 1.28
C PHE A 16 -4.25 -2.32 2.14
N PRO A 17 -4.12 -1.88 3.41
CA PRO A 17 -5.25 -1.78 4.33
C PRO A 17 -6.38 -0.88 3.82
N ILE A 18 -6.06 0.16 3.04
CA ILE A 18 -7.07 1.06 2.45
C ILE A 18 -8.03 0.32 1.49
N LEU A 19 -7.59 -0.74 0.81
CA LEU A 19 -8.41 -1.48 -0.15
C LEU A 19 -9.49 -2.35 0.51
N GLY A 20 -9.47 -2.47 1.84
CA GLY A 20 -10.53 -3.09 2.64
C GLY A 20 -11.64 -2.13 3.08
N GLN A 21 -11.55 -0.84 2.75
CA GLN A 21 -12.55 0.16 3.16
C GLN A 21 -13.81 0.11 2.29
N GLN A 22 -14.90 0.65 2.86
CA GLN A 22 -16.13 0.93 2.14
C GLN A 22 -16.29 2.44 1.95
N VAL A 23 -16.69 2.85 0.75
CA VAL A 23 -17.00 4.24 0.40
C VAL A 23 -18.47 4.28 -0.05
N HIS A 24 -19.27 5.11 0.60
CA HIS A 24 -20.73 5.19 0.36
C HIS A 24 -21.44 3.82 0.44
N GLY A 25 -21.00 2.93 1.34
CA GLY A 25 -21.58 1.59 1.52
C GLY A 25 -21.15 0.56 0.46
N HIS A 26 -20.22 0.91 -0.44
CA HIS A 26 -19.68 0.00 -1.45
C HIS A 26 -18.19 -0.28 -1.22
N PRO A 27 -17.68 -1.47 -1.57
CA PRO A 27 -16.25 -1.77 -1.49
C PRO A 27 -15.43 -0.78 -2.32
N LEU A 28 -14.30 -0.32 -1.77
CA LEU A 28 -13.41 0.58 -2.49
C LEU A 28 -12.79 -0.12 -3.72
N ILE A 29 -13.07 0.43 -4.90
CA ILE A 29 -12.39 0.10 -6.16
C ILE A 29 -11.56 1.32 -6.56
N TYR A 30 -10.24 1.22 -6.43
CA TYR A 30 -9.32 2.30 -6.72
C TYR A 30 -8.68 2.12 -8.10
N PHE A 31 -9.19 2.85 -9.10
CA PHE A 31 -8.70 2.82 -10.49
C PHE A 31 -7.92 4.07 -10.92
N ASP A 32 -7.47 4.87 -9.95
CA ASP A 32 -6.71 6.10 -10.21
C ASP A 32 -5.21 5.96 -9.87
N ASN A 33 -4.65 4.77 -10.13
CA ASN A 33 -3.24 4.47 -9.80
C ASN A 33 -2.24 5.36 -10.56
N ALA A 34 -2.66 5.94 -11.69
CA ALA A 34 -1.83 6.84 -12.49
C ALA A 34 -1.62 8.20 -11.82
N ALA A 35 -2.59 8.68 -11.03
CA ALA A 35 -2.43 9.89 -10.24
C ALA A 35 -1.55 9.63 -9.00
N THR A 36 -1.82 8.55 -8.27
CA THR A 36 -0.99 8.09 -7.15
C THR A 36 -1.30 6.64 -6.81
N SER A 37 -0.37 5.95 -6.14
CA SER A 37 -0.56 4.55 -5.74
C SER A 37 -0.73 4.42 -4.23
N GLN A 38 -1.60 3.50 -3.82
CA GLN A 38 -1.79 3.12 -2.42
C GLN A 38 -0.50 2.54 -1.83
N LYS A 39 -0.33 2.70 -0.51
CA LYS A 39 0.88 2.25 0.19
C LYS A 39 0.60 0.94 0.93
N PRO A 40 1.45 -0.08 0.79
CA PRO A 40 1.32 -1.30 1.55
C PRO A 40 1.75 -1.05 3.01
N ARG A 41 1.30 -1.91 3.93
CA ARG A 41 1.53 -1.79 5.37
C ARG A 41 3.01 -1.68 5.72
N GLN A 42 3.86 -2.42 5.04
CA GLN A 42 5.31 -2.45 5.22
C GLN A 42 5.95 -1.06 5.02
N VAL A 43 5.46 -0.28 4.05
CA VAL A 43 5.93 1.09 3.80
C VAL A 43 5.47 2.03 4.90
N ILE A 44 4.22 1.89 5.34
CA ILE A 44 3.64 2.69 6.42
C ILE A 44 4.42 2.44 7.72
N GLU A 45 4.61 1.18 8.09
CA GLU A 45 5.34 0.78 9.30
C GLU A 45 6.79 1.24 9.31
N ALA A 46 7.48 1.18 8.16
CA ALA A 46 8.85 1.69 8.06
C ALA A 46 8.91 3.19 8.35
N LEU A 47 7.98 3.96 7.80
CA LEU A 47 7.89 5.41 8.02
C LEU A 47 7.52 5.74 9.47
N THR A 48 6.52 5.03 10.01
CA THR A 48 6.10 5.16 11.41
C THR A 48 7.26 4.88 12.35
N ARG A 49 7.96 3.75 12.19
CA ARG A 49 9.12 3.39 13.02
C ARG A 49 10.20 4.46 12.98
N TYR A 50 10.52 4.97 11.78
CA TYR A 50 11.52 6.03 11.64
C TYR A 50 11.13 7.28 12.43
N TYR A 51 9.90 7.76 12.28
CA TYR A 51 9.46 8.97 12.98
C TYR A 51 9.29 8.77 14.49
N GLU A 52 8.93 7.58 14.94
CA GLU A 52 8.76 7.27 16.37
C GLU A 52 10.08 7.03 17.10
N ARG A 53 11.12 6.50 16.43
CA ARG A 53 12.31 5.98 17.11
C ARG A 53 13.63 6.55 16.62
N ASP A 54 13.71 6.91 15.34
CA ASP A 54 14.99 7.15 14.66
C ASP A 54 15.11 8.60 14.12
N ASN A 55 14.09 9.44 14.32
CA ASN A 55 14.06 10.79 13.78
C ASN A 55 15.17 11.66 14.40
N ALA A 56 16.17 11.97 13.59
CA ALA A 56 17.26 12.87 13.94
C ALA A 56 17.66 13.67 12.70
N ASN A 57 18.31 14.81 12.90
CA ASN A 57 18.91 15.52 11.78
C ASN A 57 19.96 14.62 11.10
N VAL A 58 19.93 14.56 9.78
CA VAL A 58 20.80 13.65 9.00
C VAL A 58 22.27 14.03 9.12
N HIS A 59 22.55 15.30 9.41
CA HIS A 59 23.89 15.78 9.71
C HIS A 59 24.22 15.47 11.16
N ARG A 60 25.05 14.43 11.36
CA ARG A 60 25.77 14.24 12.63
C ARG A 60 26.59 15.50 12.89
N GLY A 61 26.18 16.28 13.88
CA GLY A 61 26.67 17.64 14.14
C GLY A 61 28.15 17.88 13.86
N LEU A 62 28.40 18.59 12.75
CA LEU A 62 29.57 19.43 12.55
C LEU A 62 29.06 20.87 12.43
#